data_AF-A0A336N579-F1
#
_entry.id   AF-A0A336N579-F1
#
_cell.length_a   1.000
_cell.length_b   1.000
_cell.length_c   1.000
_cell.angle_alpha   90.00
_cell.angle_beta   90.00
_cell.angle_gamma   90.00
#
_symmetry.space_group_name_H-M   'P 1'
#
loop_
_entity.id
_entity.type
_entity.pdbx_description
1 polymer ?
#
loop_
_entity_poly.entity_id
_entity_poly.type
_entity_poly.pdbx_seq_one_letter_code
_entity_poly.pdbx_strand_id
1 'polypeptide(L)' 'MKKIVVLISGHGMNLQALIDACKSSYINAEIVGVFSNKSDAFGLQRAKSAGIFTALFCVATTPTTSTWIAILVMK' A
#
# COMPACT_ATOMS: atom_id res chain seq x y z
N MET A 1 6.35 12.67 -11.53
CA MET A 1 6.33 11.87 -10.29
C MET A 1 5.02 11.11 -10.23
N LYS A 2 5.05 9.77 -10.11
CA LYS A 2 3.84 8.94 -10.06
C LYS A 2 3.42 8.71 -8.61
N LYS A 3 2.12 8.76 -8.31
CA LYS A 3 1.58 8.44 -6.98
C LYS A 3 1.09 7.01 -6.95
N ILE A 4 1.54 6.23 -5.99
CA ILE A 4 1.26 4.80 -5.88
C ILE A 4 0.55 4.51 -4.56
N VAL A 5 -0.46 3.65 -4.66
CA VAL A 5 -1.12 3.04 -3.50
C VAL A 5 -0.75 1.55 -3.48
N VAL A 6 -0.41 1.04 -2.29
CA VAL A 6 0.01 -0.36 -2.11
C VAL A 6 -1.01 -1.10 -1.26
N LEU A 7 -1.45 -2.27 -1.72
CA LEU A 7 -2.27 -3.18 -0.93
C LEU A 7 -1.41 -4.28 -0.30
N ILE A 8 -1.62 -4.57 0.98
CA ILE A 8 -0.89 -5.60 1.72
C ILE A 8 -1.85 -6.51 2.50
N SER A 9 -1.44 -7.76 2.73
CA SER A 9 -2.20 -8.75 3.51
C SER A 9 -1.36 -9.49 4.57
N GLY A 10 -0.13 -9.04 4.80
CA GLY A 10 0.86 -9.68 5.67
C GLY A 10 2.03 -8.79 6.08
N HIS A 11 3.23 -9.36 6.19
CA HIS A 11 4.40 -8.70 6.80
C HIS A 11 4.93 -7.47 6.04
N GLY A 12 4.62 -7.34 4.74
CA GLY A 12 4.99 -6.18 3.94
C GLY A 12 6.48 -6.06 3.61
N MET A 13 7.17 -7.18 3.35
CA MET A 13 8.58 -7.12 2.89
C MET A 13 8.70 -6.42 1.52
N ASN A 14 7.79 -6.70 0.59
CA ASN A 14 7.72 -6.00 -0.70
C ASN A 14 7.44 -4.50 -0.52
N LEU A 15 6.61 -4.15 0.48
CA LEU A 15 6.37 -2.76 0.83
C LEU A 15 7.65 -2.08 1.32
N GLN A 16 8.46 -2.75 2.15
CA GLN A 16 9.75 -2.20 2.58
C GLN A 16 10.67 -1.94 1.38
N ALA A 17 10.80 -2.90 0.46
CA ALA A 17 11.61 -2.73 -0.75
C ALA A 17 11.11 -1.56 -1.62
N LEU A 18 9.79 -1.38 -1.76
CA LEU A 18 9.21 -0.25 -2.48
C LEU A 18 9.50 1.09 -1.78
N ILE A 19 9.37 1.15 -0.45
CA ILE A 19 9.70 2.35 0.33
C ILE A 19 11.16 2.73 0.11
N ASP A 20 12.06 1.75 0.20
CA ASP A 20 13.50 1.97 0.06
C ASP A 20 13.87 2.37 -1.38
N ALA A 21 13.21 1.80 -2.38
CA ALA A 21 13.38 2.15 -3.79
C ALA A 21 12.85 3.56 -4.13
N CYS A 22 11.77 4.01 -3.49
CA CYS A 22 11.29 5.38 -3.64
C CYS A 22 12.23 6.36 -2.93
N LYS A 23 12.74 6.02 -1.74
CA LYS A 23 13.70 6.84 -0.99
C LYS A 23 15.05 6.98 -1.71
N SER A 24 15.53 5.92 -2.34
CA SER A 24 16.77 5.95 -3.12
C SER A 24 16.62 6.61 -4.48
N SER A 25 15.42 7.11 -4.83
CA SER A 25 15.09 7.63 -6.16
C SER A 25 15.31 6.64 -7.31
N TYR A 26 15.45 5.34 -7.00
CA TYR A 26 15.50 4.27 -8.00
C TYR A 26 14.17 4.19 -8.77
N ILE A 27 13.06 4.41 -8.05
CA ILE A 27 11.72 4.57 -8.63
C ILE A 27 11.31 6.03 -8.47
N ASN A 28 11.02 6.72 -9.57
CA ASN A 28 10.47 8.07 -9.57
C ASN A 28 8.96 8.07 -9.24
N ALA A 29 8.64 7.58 -8.05
CA ALA A 29 7.29 7.50 -7.54
C ALA A 29 7.23 7.79 -6.04
N GLU A 30 6.04 8.11 -5.57
CA GLU A 30 5.73 8.40 -4.18
C GLU A 30 4.63 7.44 -3.72
N ILE A 31 4.86 6.73 -2.62
CA ILE A 31 3.84 5.90 -2.00
C ILE A 31 2.96 6.81 -1.15
N VAL A 32 1.74 7.05 -1.63
CA VAL A 32 0.80 7.98 -0.98
C VAL A 32 -0.14 7.29 -0.02
N GLY A 33 -0.24 5.95 -0.07
CA GLY A 33 -1.09 5.20 0.84
C GLY A 33 -0.82 3.71 0.82
N VAL A 34 -1.02 3.07 1.97
CA VAL A 34 -0.96 1.62 2.14
C VAL A 34 -2.24 1.13 2.78
N PHE A 35 -2.90 0.17 2.14
CA PHE A 35 -4.13 -0.40 2.66
C PHE A 35 -3.96 -1.87 2.96
N SER A 36 -4.58 -2.34 4.04
CA SER A 36 -4.62 -3.77 4.33
C SER A 36 -6.03 -4.29 4.50
N ASN A 37 -6.22 -5.54 4.08
CA ASN A 37 -7.41 -6.32 4.40
C ASN A 37 -7.35 -6.96 5.79
N LYS A 38 -6.21 -6.83 6.50
CA LYS A 38 -6.03 -7.37 7.86
C LYS A 38 -5.55 -6.29 8.81
N SER A 39 -6.19 -6.21 9.98
CA SER A 39 -5.84 -5.25 11.04
C SER A 39 -4.47 -5.51 11.67
N ASP A 40 -4.02 -6.76 11.66
CA ASP A 40 -2.78 -7.22 12.28
C ASP A 40 -1.58 -7.27 11.31
N ALA A 41 -1.76 -6.80 10.07
CA ALA A 41 -0.69 -6.80 9.08
C ALA A 41 0.50 -5.92 9.53
N PHE A 42 1.65 -6.56 9.77
CA PHE A 42 2.88 -5.86 10.17
C PHE A 42 3.35 -4.83 9.13
N GLY A 43 2.98 -5.00 7.85
CA GLY A 43 3.26 -4.01 6.82
C GLY A 43 2.62 -2.64 7.08
N LEU A 44 1.50 -2.56 7.83
CA LEU A 44 0.90 -1.28 8.22
C LEU A 44 1.80 -0.52 9.18
N GLN A 45 2.50 -1.23 10.08
CA GLN A 45 3.45 -0.60 10.99
C GLN A 45 4.63 -0.02 10.21
N ARG A 46 5.15 -0.75 9.20
CA ARG A 46 6.21 -0.26 8.31
C ARG A 46 5.81 1.02 7.56
N ALA A 47 4.60 1.03 7.00
CA ALA A 47 4.07 2.22 6.32
C ALA A 47 3.94 3.42 7.27
N LYS A 48 3.42 3.21 8.49
CA LYS A 48 3.34 4.26 9.52
C LYS A 48 4.71 4.80 9.89
N SER A 49 5.70 3.92 10.10
CA SER A 49 7.08 4.33 10.40
C SER A 49 7.75 5.11 9.26
N ALA A 50 7.29 4.91 8.02
CA ALA A 50 7.74 5.69 6.86
C ALA A 50 6.93 6.98 6.64
N GLY A 51 5.98 7.31 7.51
CA GLY A 51 5.13 8.50 7.39
C GLY A 51 4.05 8.39 6.30
N ILE A 52 3.74 7.17 5.86
CA ILE A 52 2.78 6.93 4.79
C ILE A 52 1.38 6.73 5.37
N PHE A 53 0.36 7.28 4.71
CA PHE A 53 -1.03 7.08 5.10
C PHE A 53 -1.39 5.59 5.12
N THR A 54 -2.07 5.14 6.17
CA THR A 54 -2.50 3.75 6.30
C THR A 54 -3.98 3.65 6.61
N ALA A 55 -4.67 2.72 5.96
CA ALA A 55 -6.06 2.42 6.27
C ALA A 55 -6.37 0.92 6.12
N LEU A 56 -7.37 0.47 6.86
CA LEU A 56 -7.93 -0.86 6.67
C LEU A 56 -9.05 -0.75 5.65
N PHE A 57 -9.08 -1.66 4.68
CA PHE A 57 -10.24 -1.85 3.83
C PHE A 57 -10.84 -3.22 4.15
N CYS A 58 -12.08 -3.21 4.61
CA CYS A 58 -12.85 -4.44 4.68
C CYS A 58 -13.38 -4.69 3.26
N VAL A 59 -13.19 -5.89 2.70
CA VAL A 59 -13.97 -6.30 1.52
C VAL A 59 -15.40 -6.45 2.00
N ALA A 60 -16.17 -5.37 1.89
CA ALA A 60 -17.61 -5.47 1.90
C ALA A 60 -18.00 -6.10 0.56
N THR A 61 -18.65 -7.26 0.60
CA THR A 61 -19.28 -7.89 -0.56
C THR A 61 -20.42 -7.01 -1.07
N THR A 62 -20.14 -6.04 -1.93
CA THR A 62 -21.16 -5.29 -2.67
C THR A 62 -20.72 -5.00 -4.11
N PRO A 63 -21.56 -5.30 -5.12
CA PRO A 63 -21.27 -5.06 -6.51
C PRO A 63 -21.68 -3.63 -6.87
N THR A 64 -20.75 -2.67 -6.84
CA THR A 64 -21.05 -1.33 -7.37
C THR A 64 -19.90 -0.80 -8.19
N THR A 65 -20.23 -0.57 -9.45
CA THR A 65 -19.46 0.06 -10.51
C THR A 65 -18.96 1.44 -10.07
N SER A 66 -17.70 1.74 -10.37
CA SER A 66 -17.01 3.05 -10.18
C SER A 66 -16.16 3.20 -8.92
N THR A 67 -15.10 2.39 -8.79
CA THR A 67 -14.00 2.70 -7.87
C THR A 67 -12.68 2.74 -8.64
N TRP A 68 -12.14 3.95 -8.83
CA TRP A 68 -10.87 4.24 -9.53
C TRP A 68 -9.62 3.83 -8.75
N ILE A 69 -9.57 2.62 -8.20
CA ILE A 69 -8.39 2.14 -7.48
C ILE A 69 -7.70 1.09 -8.34
N ALA A 70 -6.74 1.58 -9.13
CA ALA A 70 -5.76 0.73 -9.78
C ALA A 70 -4.91 0.07 -8.68
N ILE A 71 -5.29 -1.16 -8.35
CA ILE A 71 -4.58 -2.04 -7.44
C ILE A 71 -3.46 -2.70 -8.25
N LEU A 72 -2.22 -2.24 -8.07
CA LEU A 72 -1.05 -3.03 -8.45
C LEU A 72 -0.70 -3.93 -7.27
N VAL A 73 -1.28 -5.14 -7.23
CA VAL A 73 -0.83 -6.20 -6.31
C VAL A 73 0.43 -6.82 -6.91
N MET A 74 1.58 -6.54 -6.32
CA MET A 74 2.73 -7.44 -6.44
C MET A 74 2.42 -8.67 -5.58
N LYS A 75 2.09 -9.78 -6.24
CA LYS A 75 2.10 -11.12 -5.64
C LYS A 75 3.53 -11.51 -5.31
#